data_AF-A0A818BZU9-F1
#
_entry.id   AF-A0A818BZU9-F1
#
_cell.length_a   1.000
_cell.length_b   1.000
_cell.length_c   1.000
_cell.angle_alpha   90.00
_cell.angle_beta   90.00
_cell.angle_gamma   90.00
#
_symmetry.space_group_name_H-M   'P 1'
#
loop_
_entity.id
_entity.type
_entity.pdbx_description
1 polymer ?
#
loop_
_entity_poly.entity_id
_entity_poly.type
_entity_poly.pdbx_seq_one_letter_code
_entity_poly.pdbx_strand_id
1 'polypeptide(L)'
;MHLCASGDYVVVIFEIEADPAVVCMMNGKNRRPFAQIDELSYYGEESEVLFMLGSIFRLNEIISHDQSSSSSSSLLLSADGTMSTIIIRMTLCSDDDDNDLKQL
;
A
#
# COMPACT_ATOMS: atom_id res chain seq x y z
N MET A 1 25.82 7.93 14.80
CA MET A 1 25.10 8.06 13.51
C MET A 1 25.77 7.07 12.57
N HIS A 2 25.24 5.84 12.47
CA HIS A 2 25.83 4.79 11.63
C HIS A 2 25.40 5.02 10.19
N LEU A 3 26.40 5.18 9.32
CA LEU A 3 26.24 5.27 7.87
C LEU A 3 25.83 3.88 7.37
N CYS A 4 24.59 3.75 6.88
CA CYS A 4 24.12 2.55 6.21
C CYS A 4 24.88 2.42 4.88
N ALA A 5 25.46 1.24 4.63
CA ALA A 5 26.26 0.97 3.44
C ALA A 5 25.40 1.03 2.17
N SER A 6 26.02 1.38 1.06
CA SER A 6 25.36 1.44 -0.25
C SER A 6 24.85 0.05 -0.67
N GLY A 7 23.54 -0.14 -0.78
CA GLY A 7 22.97 -1.26 -1.54
C GLY A 7 21.76 -1.97 -0.95
N ASP A 8 21.36 -1.67 0.29
CA ASP A 8 20.27 -2.42 0.93
C ASP A 8 18.91 -1.77 0.62
N TYR A 9 18.41 -2.00 -0.60
CA TYR A 9 17.03 -1.67 -0.94
C TYR A 9 16.10 -2.70 -0.32
N VAL A 10 15.04 -2.24 0.34
CA VAL A 10 13.96 -3.08 0.84
C VAL A 10 12.74 -2.87 -0.03
N VAL A 11 12.12 -3.98 -0.48
CA VAL A 11 10.86 -3.89 -1.21
C VAL A 11 9.73 -3.70 -0.22
N VAL A 12 8.94 -2.63 -0.38
CA VAL A 12 7.78 -2.35 0.45
C VAL A 12 6.52 -2.59 -0.38
N ILE A 13 5.67 -3.49 0.09
CA ILE A 13 4.38 -3.83 -0.52
C ILE A 13 3.28 -3.28 0.39
N PHE A 14 2.35 -2.54 -0.19
CA PHE A 14 1.15 -2.08 0.50
C PHE A 14 -0.04 -2.94 0.10
N GLU A 15 -0.66 -3.60 1.07
CA GLU A 15 -1.87 -4.38 0.87
C GLU A 15 -3.03 -3.61 1.51
N ILE A 16 -3.94 -3.10 0.67
CA ILE A 16 -5.00 -2.18 1.09
C ILE A 16 -6.34 -2.91 0.97
N GLU A 17 -6.97 -3.18 2.11
CA GLU A 17 -8.34 -3.66 2.15
C GLU A 17 -9.29 -2.45 2.18
N ALA A 18 -10.16 -2.33 1.19
CA ALA A 18 -11.23 -1.35 1.22
C ALA A 18 -12.50 -2.02 1.75
N ASP A 19 -12.94 -1.64 2.95
CA ASP A 19 -14.19 -2.16 3.52
C ASP A 19 -15.33 -1.89 2.53
N PRO A 20 -16.10 -2.92 2.12
CA PRO A 20 -17.25 -2.76 1.25
C PRO A 20 -18.18 -1.63 1.68
N ALA A 21 -18.38 -1.39 2.98
CA ALA A 21 -19.19 -0.29 3.52
C ALA A 21 -18.68 1.10 3.09
N VAL A 22 -17.36 1.27 2.97
CA VAL A 22 -16.68 2.49 2.49
C VAL A 22 -16.84 2.63 0.97
N VAL A 23 -16.86 1.50 0.26
CA VAL A 23 -16.96 1.40 -1.21
C VAL A 23 -18.42 1.42 -1.70
N CYS A 24 -19.39 1.36 -0.79
CA CYS A 24 -20.82 1.25 -1.10
C CYS A 24 -21.38 2.46 -1.86
N MET A 25 -22.40 2.18 -2.67
CA MET A 25 -23.25 3.20 -3.27
C MET A 25 -24.18 3.80 -2.20
N MET A 26 -24.09 5.10 -1.94
CA MET A 26 -25.06 5.82 -1.12
C MET A 26 -25.97 6.65 -2.04
N ASN A 27 -27.29 6.46 -1.96
CA ASN A 27 -28.29 7.18 -2.77
C ASN A 27 -28.05 7.09 -4.30
N GLY A 28 -27.61 5.92 -4.79
CA GLY A 28 -27.37 5.69 -6.22
C GLY A 28 -26.11 6.36 -6.79
N LYS A 29 -25.24 6.93 -5.93
CA LYS A 29 -23.92 7.46 -6.33
C LYS A 29 -22.80 6.60 -5.77
N ASN A 30 -21.86 6.26 -6.64
CA ASN A 30 -20.65 5.52 -6.32
C ASN A 30 -19.73 6.43 -5.47
N ARG A 31 -19.49 6.07 -4.21
CA ARG A 31 -18.66 6.86 -3.28
C ARG A 31 -17.21 6.36 -3.25
N ARG A 32 -16.82 5.48 -4.19
CA ARG A 32 -15.47 4.93 -4.33
C ARG A 32 -14.41 6.01 -4.14
N PRO A 33 -13.68 6.01 -3.02
CA PRO A 33 -12.70 7.04 -2.70
C PRO A 33 -11.37 6.83 -3.43
N PHE A 34 -11.35 5.95 -4.44
CA PHE A 34 -10.21 5.72 -5.30
C PHE A 34 -10.66 5.36 -6.71
N ALA A 35 -9.78 5.61 -7.67
CA ALA A 35 -9.97 5.28 -9.07
C ALA A 35 -8.65 4.82 -9.68
N GLN A 36 -8.70 3.80 -10.53
CA GLN A 36 -7.61 3.48 -11.43
C GLN A 36 -7.54 4.56 -12.52
N ILE A 37 -6.35 5.07 -12.81
CA ILE A 37 -6.14 6.19 -13.73
C ILE A 37 -5.15 5.85 -14.86
N ASP A 38 -4.94 4.57 -15.15
CA ASP A 38 -4.00 4.09 -16.17
C ASP A 38 -4.14 4.80 -17.53
N GLU A 39 -5.37 5.08 -17.97
CA GLU A 39 -5.64 5.80 -19.25
C GLU A 39 -5.22 7.28 -19.22
N LEU A 40 -5.05 7.85 -18.03
CA LEU A 40 -4.62 9.23 -17.79
C LEU A 40 -3.17 9.32 -17.31
N SER A 41 -2.55 8.17 -17.01
CA SER A 41 -1.18 8.07 -16.51
C SER A 41 -0.22 8.58 -17.58
N TYR A 42 0.80 9.32 -17.12
CA TYR A 42 1.93 9.67 -17.96
C TYR A 42 2.81 8.45 -18.27
N TYR A 43 2.76 7.43 -17.41
CA TYR A 43 3.55 6.20 -17.50
C TYR A 43 2.67 5.04 -18.00
N GLY A 44 2.62 4.86 -19.32
CA GLY A 44 1.71 3.88 -19.96
C GLY A 44 2.00 2.40 -19.67
N GLU A 45 3.09 2.07 -18.98
CA GLU A 45 3.41 0.71 -18.54
C GLU A 45 3.16 0.48 -17.04
N GLU A 46 2.77 1.52 -16.31
CA GLU A 46 2.49 1.47 -14.87
C GLU A 46 0.97 1.52 -14.62
N SER A 47 0.50 0.76 -13.63
CA SER A 47 -0.86 0.92 -13.12
C SER A 47 -0.86 1.96 -12.00
N GLU A 48 -1.75 2.93 -12.09
CA GLU A 48 -1.86 4.03 -11.15
C GLU A 48 -3.25 4.05 -10.51
N VAL A 49 -3.28 4.18 -9.18
CA VAL A 49 -4.52 4.34 -8.42
C VAL A 49 -4.49 5.68 -7.69
N LEU A 50 -5.44 6.54 -8.01
CA LEU A 50 -5.67 7.80 -7.33
C LEU A 50 -6.61 7.56 -6.14
N PHE A 51 -6.19 7.99 -4.95
CA PHE A 51 -7.05 8.08 -3.77
C PHE A 51 -7.53 9.54 -3.58
N MET A 52 -8.76 9.72 -3.11
CA MET A 52 -9.28 11.05 -2.78
C MET A 52 -8.48 11.68 -1.64
N LEU A 53 -8.33 13.00 -1.68
CA LEU A 53 -7.77 13.76 -0.57
C LEU A 53 -8.56 13.49 0.71
N GLY A 54 -7.85 13.30 1.81
CA GLY A 54 -8.45 12.95 3.11
C GLY A 54 -8.62 11.46 3.35
N SER A 55 -8.26 10.58 2.41
CA SER A 55 -8.30 9.13 2.62
C SER A 55 -7.42 8.72 3.81
N ILE A 56 -8.00 8.00 4.78
CA ILE A 56 -7.32 7.50 5.97
C ILE A 56 -7.12 5.99 5.84
N PHE A 57 -5.89 5.53 6.06
CA PHE A 57 -5.55 4.13 6.09
C PHE A 57 -5.18 3.71 7.52
N ARG A 58 -5.95 2.78 8.07
CA ARG A 58 -5.67 2.18 9.38
C ARG A 58 -4.65 1.07 9.21
N LEU A 59 -3.53 1.16 9.93
CA LEU A 59 -2.52 0.12 9.94
C LEU A 59 -3.06 -1.11 10.66
N ASN A 60 -3.01 -2.27 10.00
CA ASN A 60 -3.43 -3.54 10.57
C ASN A 60 -2.20 -4.33 11.04
N GLU A 61 -1.21 -4.48 10.17
CA GLU A 61 -0.06 -5.35 10.39
C GLU A 61 1.15 -4.91 9.55
N ILE A 62 2.36 -5.14 10.07
CA ILE A 62 3.62 -5.02 9.32
C ILE A 62 4.34 -6.36 9.39
N ILE A 63 4.60 -6.96 8.22
CA ILE A 63 5.25 -8.28 8.08
C ILE A 63 6.58 -8.08 7.37
N SER A 64 7.67 -8.59 7.96
CA SER A 64 8.98 -8.63 7.30
C SER A 64 9.30 -10.04 6.84
N HIS A 65 9.72 -10.19 5.59
CA HIS A 65 10.19 -11.43 5.00
C HIS A 65 11.62 -11.25 4.50
N ASP A 66 12.55 -12.00 5.09
CA ASP A 66 13.90 -12.16 4.58
C ASP A 66 13.97 -13.52 3.88
N GLN A 67 13.93 -13.52 2.54
CA GLN A 67 14.09 -14.73 1.75
C GLN A 67 15.58 -14.92 1.46
N SER A 68 16.18 -15.97 2.02
CA SER A 68 17.47 -16.47 1.54
C SER A 68 17.22 -17.23 0.23
N SER A 69 17.79 -16.71 -0.86
CA SER A 69 17.49 -17.11 -2.23
C SER A 69 17.59 -18.62 -2.50
N SER A 70 16.50 -19.23 -2.98
CA SER A 70 16.55 -20.49 -3.77
C SER A 70 15.83 -20.42 -5.12
N SER A 71 15.02 -19.38 -5.39
CA SER A 71 14.21 -19.34 -6.62
C SER A 71 14.11 -17.92 -7.17
N SER A 72 14.59 -17.79 -8.41
CA SER A 72 14.71 -16.57 -9.18
C SER A 72 13.36 -15.90 -9.48
N SER A 73 13.11 -14.73 -8.89
CA SER A 73 12.14 -13.76 -9.41
C SER A 73 12.70 -12.37 -9.18
N SER A 74 12.97 -11.68 -10.29
CA SER A 74 13.59 -10.36 -10.41
C SER A 74 12.83 -9.27 -9.65
N LEU A 75 13.17 -9.08 -8.38
CA LEU A 75 12.95 -7.83 -7.65
C LEU A 75 14.22 -7.58 -6.84
N LEU A 76 14.94 -6.52 -7.22
CA LEU A 76 16.20 -5.98 -6.68
C LEU A 76 16.78 -6.73 -5.47
N LEU A 77 17.73 -7.64 -5.75
CA LEU A 77 18.52 -8.33 -4.74
C LEU A 77 19.52 -7.34 -4.12
N SER A 78 19.66 -7.38 -2.80
CA SER A 78 20.79 -6.76 -2.09
C SER A 78 22.13 -7.35 -2.59
N ALA A 79 23.24 -6.69 -2.25
CA ALA A 79 24.57 -7.16 -2.60
C ALA A 79 24.93 -8.54 -2.03
N ASP A 80 24.24 -8.98 -0.96
CA ASP A 80 24.40 -10.32 -0.35
C ASP A 80 23.43 -11.38 -0.90
N GLY A 81 22.59 -11.01 -1.88
CA GLY A 81 21.61 -11.91 -2.49
C GLY A 81 20.34 -12.12 -1.68
N THR A 82 20.18 -11.40 -0.57
CA THR A 82 18.98 -11.46 0.29
C THR A 82 17.94 -10.46 -0.20
N MET A 83 16.74 -10.92 -0.51
CA MET A 83 15.63 -10.00 -0.77
C MET A 83 14.87 -9.80 0.54
N SER A 84 15.01 -8.61 1.14
CA SER A 84 14.16 -8.19 2.25
C SER A 84 12.90 -7.53 1.70
N THR A 85 11.74 -8.07 2.08
CA THR A 85 10.42 -7.53 1.72
C THR A 85 9.67 -7.16 2.99
N ILE A 86 9.05 -5.98 3.00
CA ILE A 86 8.12 -5.54 4.04
C ILE A 86 6.73 -5.46 3.42
N ILE A 87 5.76 -6.12 4.02
CA ILE A 87 4.34 -6.01 3.65
C ILE A 87 3.66 -5.18 4.73
N ILE A 88 3.04 -4.08 4.32
CA ILE A 88 2.25 -3.19 5.16
C ILE A 88 0.78 -3.41 4.81
N ARG A 89 0.04 -4.03 5.72
CA ARG A 89 -1.38 -4.28 5.58
C ARG A 89 -2.16 -3.14 6.22
N MET A 90 -3.11 -2.60 5.48
CA MET A 90 -3.93 -1.47 5.93
C MET A 90 -5.37 -1.59 5.45
N THR A 91 -6.28 -0.93 6.17
CA THR A 91 -7.68 -0.78 5.77
C THR A 91 -7.97 0.67 5.42
N LEU A 92 -8.56 0.90 4.25
CA LEU A 92 -9.09 2.21 3.87
C LEU A 92 -10.39 2.46 4.64
N CYS A 93 -10.42 3.53 5.44
CA CYS A 93 -11.55 3.87 6.31
C CYS A 93 -12.50 4.88 5.64
N SER A 94 -13.76 4.91 6.07
CA SER A 94 -14.71 5.96 5.66
C SER A 94 -14.58 7.18 6.58
N ASP A 95 -14.87 8.37 6.06
CA ASP A 95 -15.11 9.57 6.87
C ASP A 95 -16.26 9.38 7.88
N ASP A 96 -17.15 8.40 7.66
CA ASP A 96 -18.26 8.12 8.56
C ASP A 96 -17.81 7.46 9.89
N ASP A 97 -16.54 7.04 10.02
CA ASP A 97 -15.92 6.50 11.23
C ASP A 97 -15.38 7.60 12.19
N ASP A 98 -15.91 8.82 12.07
CA ASP A 98 -15.68 10.00 12.94
C ASP A 98 -15.91 9.76 14.46
N ASN A 99 -16.38 8.57 14.84
CA ASN A 99 -16.51 8.14 16.24
C ASN A 99 -15.23 7.53 16.83
N ASP A 100 -14.34 6.99 15.99
CA ASP A 100 -13.11 6.33 16.47
C ASP A 100 -11.95 7.31 16.63
N LEU A 101 -11.94 8.41 15.84
CA LEU A 101 -10.92 9.47 15.93
C LEU A 101 -11.11 10.43 17.12
N LYS A 102 -12.28 10.39 17.79
CA LYS A 102 -12.58 11.22 18.98
C LYS A 102 -12.14 10.59 20.31
N GLN A 103 -11.53 9.40 20.27
CA GLN A 103 -11.12 8.66 21.48
C GLN A 103 -9.60 8.60 21.70
N LEU A 104 -8.81 9.42 20.99
CA LEU A 104 -7.38 9.62 21.25
C LEU A 104 -7.12 10.90 22.07
#